data_AF-A0A3M1G386-F1
#
_entry.id   AF-A0A3M1G386-F1
#
_cell.length_a   1.000
_cell.length_b   1.000
_cell.length_c   1.000
_cell.angle_alpha   90.00
_cell.angle_beta   90.00
_cell.angle_gamma   90.00
#
_symmetry.space_group_name_H-M   'P 1'
#
loop_
_entity.id
_entity.type
_entity.pdbx_description
1 polymer ?
#
loop_
_entity_poly.entity_id
_entity_poly.type
_entity_poly.pdbx_seq_one_letter_code
_entity_poly.pdbx_strand_id
1 'polypeptide(L)'
;MGRHCFEGLGHAGLGYAVLALVAALVLAPAALAGGESGWHGKDVLRRGDFLDDQFLAGHIVDLRGEVAADVFAAGGTVYIDAAIDDELIVAGGEINLNGRAEDLFAAGGQVRSDVMVADNLVVAGGSIHLAGQVGGKAIAAGGRIRLDPALVVAGDVRAAGGDVGLAGEIGGDVRVTAQRLYIAPETRIAGKLVYRGPDEPRVPPGAVIAGGVDYRPIIGAPGKRQIRQAARTAFAVASVVWIGGLFLLGAAVYLAFPRLFAQAGGLIKARPWASLGLGFAFLSVVPAAIFVLFVTVIGTVPALALIPLY
;
A
#
# COMPACT_ATOMS: atom_id res chain seq x y z
N MET A 1 -32.99 -26.10 9.15
CA MET A 1 -31.92 -26.10 8.13
C MET A 1 -31.54 -24.65 7.84
N GLY A 2 -30.36 -24.09 8.05
CA GLY A 2 -29.00 -24.56 8.37
C GLY A 2 -28.09 -23.47 7.77
N ARG A 3 -27.83 -22.35 8.48
CA ARG A 3 -26.65 -22.10 9.32
C ARG A 3 -25.31 -22.66 8.77
N HIS A 4 -25.03 -22.55 7.48
CA HIS A 4 -23.65 -22.65 6.95
C HIS A 4 -23.54 -21.86 5.64
N CYS A 5 -23.27 -20.55 5.67
CA CYS A 5 -22.88 -19.82 4.45
C CYS A 5 -22.15 -18.48 4.66
N PHE A 6 -21.57 -18.23 5.85
CA PHE A 6 -20.95 -16.93 6.15
C PHE A 6 -19.49 -16.97 6.62
N GLU A 7 -18.82 -18.13 6.59
CA GLU A 7 -17.42 -18.24 7.07
C GLU A 7 -16.35 -18.11 5.97
N GLY A 8 -16.72 -18.02 4.68
CA GLY A 8 -15.75 -18.11 3.58
C GLY A 8 -15.27 -16.80 2.94
N LEU A 9 -15.91 -15.65 3.23
CA LEU A 9 -15.66 -14.39 2.51
C LEU A 9 -14.66 -13.45 3.21
N GLY A 10 -14.45 -13.57 4.52
CA GLY A 10 -13.57 -12.66 5.27
C GLY A 10 -12.08 -12.95 5.10
N HIS A 11 -11.66 -14.21 5.11
CA HIS A 11 -10.25 -14.57 5.29
C HIS A 11 -9.35 -14.30 4.07
N ALA A 12 -9.89 -14.35 2.85
CA ALA A 12 -9.08 -14.16 1.64
C ALA A 12 -8.72 -12.68 1.41
N GLY A 13 -9.69 -11.77 1.55
CA GLY A 13 -9.45 -10.33 1.40
C GLY A 13 -8.61 -9.74 2.53
N LEU A 14 -8.83 -10.22 3.77
CA LEU A 14 -8.02 -9.82 4.93
C LEU A 14 -6.56 -10.26 4.78
N GLY A 15 -6.32 -11.48 4.26
CA GLY A 15 -4.97 -12.01 4.06
C GLY A 15 -4.13 -11.20 3.08
N TYR A 16 -4.70 -10.77 1.95
CA TYR A 16 -3.97 -9.94 0.97
C TYR A 16 -3.76 -8.50 1.45
N ALA A 17 -4.70 -7.93 2.21
CA ALA A 17 -4.53 -6.61 2.83
C ALA A 17 -3.45 -6.64 3.93
N VAL A 18 -3.38 -7.72 4.71
CA VAL A 18 -2.31 -7.93 5.70
C VAL A 18 -0.97 -8.19 5.01
N LEU A 19 -0.90 -8.91 3.90
CA LEU A 19 0.34 -9.10 3.12
C LEU A 19 0.85 -7.80 2.49
N ALA A 20 -0.04 -6.95 1.96
CA ALA A 20 0.33 -5.62 1.48
C ALA A 20 0.77 -4.69 2.63
N LEU A 21 0.15 -4.82 3.81
CA LEU A 21 0.56 -4.13 5.02
C LEU A 21 1.92 -4.63 5.53
N VAL A 22 2.20 -5.93 5.45
CA VAL A 22 3.49 -6.55 5.83
C VAL A 22 4.56 -6.15 4.84
N ALA A 23 4.32 -6.18 3.53
CA ALA A 23 5.25 -5.65 2.54
C ALA A 23 5.53 -4.15 2.78
N ALA A 24 4.51 -3.35 3.08
CA ALA A 24 4.70 -1.94 3.43
C ALA A 24 5.44 -1.73 4.76
N LEU A 25 5.26 -2.63 5.74
CA LEU A 25 5.92 -2.59 7.05
C LEU A 25 7.38 -3.09 6.99
N VAL A 26 7.68 -4.04 6.10
CA VAL A 26 9.03 -4.58 5.82
C VAL A 26 9.84 -3.61 4.94
N LEU A 27 9.18 -2.72 4.19
CA LEU A 27 9.83 -1.67 3.39
C LEU A 27 10.03 -0.35 4.17
N ALA A 28 9.39 -0.17 5.33
CA ALA A 28 9.59 0.99 6.19
C ALA A 28 11.02 1.13 6.78
N PRO A 29 11.72 0.04 7.15
CA PRO A 29 13.11 0.08 7.59
C PRO A 29 14.06 0.63 6.51
N ALA A 30 13.86 0.33 5.22
CA ALA A 30 14.71 0.88 4.15
C ALA A 30 14.60 2.41 4.03
N ALA A 31 13.47 3.00 4.43
CA ALA A 31 13.30 4.46 4.50
C ALA A 31 13.85 5.07 5.82
N LEU A 32 14.07 4.25 6.85
CA LEU A 32 14.54 4.65 8.18
C LEU A 32 16.01 4.26 8.45
N ALA A 33 16.62 3.41 7.61
CA ALA A 33 18.01 2.98 7.66
C ALA A 33 18.96 4.10 7.19
N GLY A 34 18.84 5.27 7.82
CA GLY A 34 19.86 6.31 7.83
C GLY A 34 20.89 6.08 8.95
N GLY A 35 21.24 4.82 9.23
CA GLY A 35 22.16 4.42 10.29
C GLY A 35 23.47 3.84 9.74
N GLU A 36 24.55 4.58 9.95
CA GLU A 36 26.00 4.27 9.92
C GLU A 36 26.65 3.43 8.76
N SER A 37 25.93 2.60 7.99
CA SER A 37 26.48 1.82 6.86
C SER A 37 25.73 1.98 5.52
N GLY A 38 24.64 2.76 5.49
CA GLY A 38 23.83 2.95 4.29
C GLY A 38 24.43 3.91 3.25
N TRP A 39 24.28 3.56 1.97
CA TRP A 39 24.71 4.38 0.84
C TRP A 39 23.55 5.23 0.34
N HIS A 40 23.65 6.55 0.54
CA HIS A 40 22.59 7.49 0.20
C HIS A 40 23.09 8.52 -0.82
N GLY A 41 22.38 8.70 -1.93
CA GLY A 41 22.81 9.64 -2.98
C GLY A 41 21.77 9.84 -4.09
N LYS A 42 22.06 10.70 -5.06
CA LYS A 42 21.24 10.79 -6.28
C LYS A 42 21.36 9.50 -7.08
N ASP A 43 22.59 9.05 -7.31
CA ASP A 43 22.91 7.79 -7.96
C ASP A 43 23.78 6.96 -7.01
N VAL A 44 23.33 5.76 -6.66
CA VAL A 44 24.04 4.79 -5.82
C VAL A 44 24.47 3.64 -6.72
N LEU A 45 25.75 3.61 -7.09
CA LEU A 45 26.33 2.59 -7.95
C LEU A 45 27.29 1.73 -7.11
N ARG A 46 26.96 0.45 -6.94
CA ARG A 46 27.74 -0.52 -6.16
C ARG A 46 28.16 -1.67 -7.06
N ARG A 47 29.47 -1.97 -7.09
CA ARG A 47 30.04 -3.07 -7.86
C ARG A 47 31.10 -3.80 -7.05
N GLY A 48 31.02 -5.12 -6.98
CA GLY A 48 32.00 -5.97 -6.31
C GLY A 48 31.35 -7.04 -5.46
N ASP A 49 32.17 -7.65 -4.60
CA ASP A 49 31.74 -8.69 -3.68
C ASP A 49 31.59 -8.08 -2.28
N PHE A 50 30.42 -8.26 -1.69
CA PHE A 50 30.05 -7.70 -0.40
C PHE A 50 29.75 -8.83 0.57
N LEU A 51 30.31 -8.75 1.78
CA LEU A 51 30.11 -9.76 2.83
C LEU A 51 29.06 -9.34 3.86
N ASP A 52 28.61 -8.09 3.79
CA ASP A 52 27.75 -7.41 4.72
C ASP A 52 26.46 -6.93 4.06
N ASP A 53 25.44 -6.66 4.87
CA ASP A 53 24.15 -6.16 4.43
C ASP A 53 24.29 -4.85 3.65
N GLN A 54 23.62 -4.76 2.50
CA GLN A 54 23.66 -3.60 1.64
C GLN A 54 22.38 -2.77 1.79
N PHE A 55 22.49 -1.61 2.45
CA PHE A 55 21.42 -0.62 2.52
C PHE A 55 21.65 0.48 1.48
N LEU A 56 20.85 0.48 0.42
CA LEU A 56 21.01 1.36 -0.76
C LEU A 56 19.77 2.25 -0.92
N ALA A 57 19.96 3.57 -0.89
CA ALA A 57 18.87 4.52 -1.09
C ALA A 57 19.25 5.64 -2.06
N GLY A 58 18.48 5.82 -3.14
CA GLY A 58 18.76 6.90 -4.09
C GLY A 58 17.69 7.13 -5.16
N HIS A 59 17.92 8.09 -6.05
CA HIS A 59 17.04 8.23 -7.22
C HIS A 59 17.27 7.08 -8.20
N ILE A 60 18.54 6.73 -8.44
CA ILE A 60 18.96 5.53 -9.17
C ILE A 60 19.79 4.65 -8.23
N VAL A 61 19.48 3.37 -8.17
CA VAL A 61 20.28 2.34 -7.49
C VAL A 61 20.71 1.31 -8.53
N ASP A 62 22.01 1.06 -8.69
CA ASP A 62 22.57 0.01 -9.56
C ASP A 62 23.55 -0.83 -8.71
N LEU A 63 23.14 -2.05 -8.38
CA LEU A 63 23.95 -3.01 -7.63
C LEU A 63 24.36 -4.16 -8.55
N ARG A 64 25.66 -4.44 -8.63
CA ARG A 64 26.20 -5.57 -9.39
C ARG A 64 27.27 -6.34 -8.62
N GLY A 65 27.33 -7.65 -8.83
CA GLY A 65 28.33 -8.54 -8.23
C GLY A 65 27.69 -9.56 -7.28
N GLU A 66 28.36 -9.87 -6.18
CA GLU A 66 27.90 -10.85 -5.19
C GLU A 66 27.67 -10.18 -3.83
N VAL A 67 26.62 -10.57 -3.12
CA VAL A 67 26.33 -10.14 -1.76
C VAL A 67 26.05 -11.40 -0.93
N ALA A 68 26.92 -11.68 0.04
CA ALA A 68 26.80 -12.85 0.90
C ALA A 68 25.76 -12.70 2.04
N ALA A 69 25.03 -11.60 2.06
CA ALA A 69 24.08 -11.19 3.09
C ALA A 69 22.89 -10.45 2.46
N ASP A 70 22.11 -9.72 3.26
CA ASP A 70 20.86 -9.09 2.82
C ASP A 70 21.07 -7.85 1.96
N VAL A 71 20.11 -7.58 1.07
CA VAL A 71 20.06 -6.34 0.29
C VAL A 71 18.74 -5.62 0.52
N PHE A 72 18.84 -4.38 0.99
CA PHE A 72 17.74 -3.44 1.14
C PHE A 72 17.94 -2.27 0.19
N ALA A 73 17.15 -2.22 -0.90
CA ALA A 73 17.27 -1.19 -1.91
C ALA A 73 15.99 -0.35 -2.06
N ALA A 74 16.11 0.97 -2.00
CA ALA A 74 15.00 1.89 -2.23
C ALA A 74 15.37 2.97 -3.24
N GLY A 75 14.56 3.16 -4.28
CA GLY A 75 14.80 4.28 -5.19
C GLY A 75 13.74 4.59 -6.23
N GLY A 76 13.99 5.62 -7.03
CA GLY A 76 13.14 5.95 -8.18
C GLY A 76 13.21 4.84 -9.23
N THR A 77 14.44 4.47 -9.60
CA THR A 77 14.76 3.35 -10.47
C THR A 77 15.81 2.46 -9.80
N VAL A 78 15.53 1.15 -9.71
CA VAL A 78 16.42 0.18 -9.07
C VAL A 78 16.78 -0.92 -10.07
N TYR A 79 18.08 -1.08 -10.29
CA TYR A 79 18.68 -2.16 -11.09
C TYR A 79 19.52 -3.03 -10.16
N ILE A 80 19.19 -4.32 -10.08
CA ILE A 80 19.98 -5.30 -9.35
C ILE A 80 20.37 -6.39 -10.32
N ASP A 81 21.67 -6.55 -10.52
CA ASP A 81 22.29 -7.57 -11.37
C ASP A 81 23.34 -8.29 -10.54
N ALA A 82 22.86 -9.03 -9.54
CA ALA A 82 23.70 -9.57 -8.48
C ALA A 82 23.25 -10.95 -7.99
N ALA A 83 24.21 -11.72 -7.48
CA ALA A 83 23.93 -12.92 -6.71
C ALA A 83 23.86 -12.57 -5.24
N ILE A 84 22.69 -12.70 -4.65
CA ILE A 84 22.41 -12.44 -3.24
C ILE A 84 22.20 -13.80 -2.59
N ASP A 85 22.97 -14.11 -1.56
CA ASP A 85 22.90 -15.42 -0.92
C ASP A 85 21.70 -15.55 0.04
N ASP A 86 21.19 -14.42 0.53
CA ASP A 86 20.09 -14.36 1.51
C ASP A 86 18.92 -13.52 0.96
N GLU A 87 18.45 -12.49 1.66
CA GLU A 87 17.21 -11.80 1.32
C GLU A 87 17.39 -10.55 0.45
N LEU A 88 16.52 -10.39 -0.56
CA LEU A 88 16.43 -9.19 -1.38
C LEU A 88 15.12 -8.45 -1.12
N ILE A 89 15.21 -7.28 -0.50
CA ILE A 89 14.09 -6.38 -0.22
C ILE A 89 14.25 -5.09 -1.02
N VAL A 90 13.33 -4.82 -1.95
CA VAL A 90 13.42 -3.70 -2.88
C VAL A 90 12.13 -2.90 -3.01
N ALA A 91 12.23 -1.58 -2.95
CA ALA A 91 11.15 -0.64 -3.23
C ALA A 91 11.53 0.38 -4.30
N GLY A 92 10.59 0.69 -5.20
CA GLY A 92 10.83 1.78 -6.15
C GLY A 92 9.76 2.08 -7.18
N GLY A 93 10.02 3.07 -8.02
CA GLY A 93 9.14 3.40 -9.14
C GLY A 93 9.22 2.36 -10.25
N GLU A 94 10.45 2.08 -10.69
CA GLU A 94 10.80 1.06 -11.68
C GLU A 94 11.88 0.15 -11.10
N ILE A 95 11.61 -1.16 -11.08
CA ILE A 95 12.49 -2.17 -10.51
C ILE A 95 12.79 -3.21 -11.61
N ASN A 96 14.07 -3.45 -11.86
CA ASN A 96 14.55 -4.49 -12.75
C ASN A 96 15.58 -5.36 -12.02
N LEU A 97 15.23 -6.63 -11.82
CA LEU A 97 16.02 -7.58 -11.03
C LEU A 97 16.50 -8.71 -11.93
N ASN A 98 17.78 -8.99 -11.85
CA ASN A 98 18.47 -10.07 -12.54
C ASN A 98 19.46 -10.74 -11.56
N GLY A 99 19.56 -12.06 -11.59
CA GLY A 99 20.50 -12.81 -10.75
C GLY A 99 19.80 -13.86 -9.88
N ARG A 100 20.23 -13.98 -8.61
CA ARG A 100 19.68 -14.96 -7.65
C ARG A 100 19.51 -14.36 -6.25
N ALA A 101 18.56 -14.88 -5.49
CA ALA A 101 18.29 -14.54 -4.09
C ALA A 101 17.69 -15.76 -3.36
N GLU A 102 17.76 -15.83 -2.03
CA GLU A 102 17.03 -16.84 -1.26
C GLU A 102 15.54 -16.48 -1.22
N ASP A 103 15.21 -15.32 -0.64
CA ASP A 103 13.87 -14.74 -0.63
C ASP A 103 13.85 -13.37 -1.36
N LEU A 104 12.75 -13.08 -2.04
CA LEU A 104 12.56 -11.82 -2.78
C LEU A 104 11.30 -11.10 -2.35
N PHE A 105 11.45 -9.87 -1.84
CA PHE A 105 10.36 -8.95 -1.53
C PHE A 105 10.49 -7.68 -2.36
N ALA A 106 9.64 -7.49 -3.37
CA ALA A 106 9.68 -6.31 -4.22
C ALA A 106 8.37 -5.53 -4.20
N ALA A 107 8.41 -4.21 -4.04
CA ALA A 107 7.25 -3.35 -4.24
C ALA A 107 7.55 -2.14 -5.13
N GLY A 108 6.80 -1.99 -6.21
CA GLY A 108 7.00 -0.81 -7.05
C GLY A 108 5.92 -0.46 -8.06
N GLY A 109 6.10 0.64 -8.78
CA GLY A 109 5.20 1.01 -9.87
C GLY A 109 5.24 -0.01 -11.00
N GLN A 110 6.45 -0.35 -11.45
CA GLN A 110 6.73 -1.40 -12.42
C GLN A 110 7.81 -2.33 -11.87
N VAL A 111 7.55 -3.63 -11.85
CA VAL A 111 8.49 -4.65 -11.37
C VAL A 111 8.72 -5.66 -12.47
N ARG A 112 9.97 -5.82 -12.90
CA ARG A 112 10.44 -6.90 -13.77
C ARG A 112 11.44 -7.73 -12.97
N SER A 113 11.12 -9.00 -12.78
CA SER A 113 11.98 -9.94 -12.06
C SER A 113 12.37 -11.06 -13.00
N ASP A 114 13.67 -11.24 -13.23
CA ASP A 114 14.29 -12.38 -13.90
C ASP A 114 15.35 -12.97 -12.95
N VAL A 115 14.86 -13.41 -11.79
CA VAL A 115 15.69 -13.83 -10.66
C VAL A 115 15.40 -15.30 -10.36
N MET A 116 16.44 -16.06 -10.05
CA MET A 116 16.32 -17.38 -9.45
C MET A 116 16.15 -17.20 -7.94
N VAL A 117 14.92 -17.37 -7.45
CA VAL A 117 14.56 -17.26 -6.04
C VAL A 117 14.53 -18.66 -5.44
N ALA A 118 15.37 -18.94 -4.44
CA ALA A 118 15.51 -20.28 -3.88
C ALA A 118 14.27 -20.70 -3.06
N ASP A 119 13.67 -19.78 -2.30
CA ASP A 119 12.46 -20.02 -1.51
C ASP A 119 11.30 -19.13 -1.98
N ASN A 120 10.96 -18.03 -1.29
CA ASN A 120 9.71 -17.32 -1.52
C ASN A 120 9.88 -16.00 -2.28
N LEU A 121 8.95 -15.76 -3.19
CA LEU A 121 8.83 -14.51 -3.95
C LEU A 121 7.54 -13.79 -3.54
N VAL A 122 7.65 -12.55 -3.11
CA VAL A 122 6.52 -11.66 -2.78
C VAL A 122 6.69 -10.35 -3.53
N VAL A 123 5.80 -10.08 -4.49
CA VAL A 123 5.88 -8.90 -5.35
C VAL A 123 4.57 -8.12 -5.36
N ALA A 124 4.65 -6.82 -5.11
CA ALA A 124 3.53 -5.89 -5.19
C ALA A 124 3.79 -4.77 -6.20
N GLY A 125 2.80 -4.39 -7.01
CA GLY A 125 3.01 -3.26 -7.91
C GLY A 125 1.92 -2.89 -8.89
N GLY A 126 2.15 -1.83 -9.67
CA GLY A 126 1.21 -1.43 -10.72
C GLY A 126 1.21 -2.41 -11.89
N SER A 127 2.40 -2.70 -12.41
CA SER A 127 2.64 -3.68 -13.47
C SER A 127 3.78 -4.63 -13.05
N ILE A 128 3.51 -5.93 -13.04
CA ILE A 128 4.44 -6.97 -12.62
C ILE A 128 4.69 -7.93 -13.79
N HIS A 129 5.96 -8.19 -14.09
CA HIS A 129 6.42 -9.24 -15.01
C HIS A 129 7.39 -10.15 -14.27
N LEU A 130 7.05 -11.43 -14.12
CA LEU A 130 7.88 -12.42 -13.43
C LEU A 130 8.39 -13.48 -14.42
N ALA A 131 9.70 -13.65 -14.45
CA ALA A 131 10.44 -14.67 -15.17
C ALA A 131 11.47 -15.32 -14.22
N GLY A 132 12.11 -16.41 -14.66
CA GLY A 132 13.11 -17.13 -13.87
C GLY A 132 12.55 -18.37 -13.17
N GLN A 133 12.99 -18.63 -11.94
CA GLN A 133 12.61 -19.80 -11.16
C GLN A 133 12.33 -19.41 -9.71
N VAL A 134 11.33 -20.02 -9.08
CA VAL A 134 10.98 -19.85 -7.68
C VAL A 134 10.88 -21.22 -7.03
N GLY A 135 11.77 -21.54 -6.09
CA GLY A 135 11.80 -22.86 -5.43
C GLY A 135 10.71 -23.06 -4.38
N GLY A 136 10.17 -22.00 -3.81
CA GLY A 136 9.07 -22.00 -2.84
C GLY A 136 7.79 -21.40 -3.42
N LYS A 137 7.19 -20.46 -2.68
CA LYS A 137 5.87 -19.88 -3.03
C LYS A 137 6.04 -18.53 -3.74
N ALA A 138 5.18 -18.27 -4.72
CA ALA A 138 5.13 -16.97 -5.40
C ALA A 138 3.81 -16.24 -5.08
N ILE A 139 3.91 -15.05 -4.49
CA ILE A 139 2.78 -14.18 -4.16
C ILE A 139 2.93 -12.88 -4.96
N ALA A 140 1.94 -12.56 -5.79
CA ALA A 140 1.94 -11.36 -6.61
C ALA A 140 0.64 -10.56 -6.42
N ALA A 141 0.74 -9.26 -6.15
CA ALA A 141 -0.40 -8.37 -6.01
C ALA A 141 -0.23 -7.11 -6.85
N GLY A 142 -1.06 -6.89 -7.87
CA GLY A 142 -0.88 -5.72 -8.72
C GLY A 142 -1.99 -5.39 -9.70
N GLY A 143 -1.86 -4.25 -10.38
CA GLY A 143 -2.83 -3.83 -11.40
C GLY A 143 -2.85 -4.79 -12.59
N ARG A 144 -1.65 -5.09 -13.11
CA ARG A 144 -1.40 -6.06 -14.17
C ARG A 144 -0.29 -7.01 -13.74
N ILE A 145 -0.52 -8.31 -13.84
CA ILE A 145 0.44 -9.36 -13.51
C ILE A 145 0.63 -10.24 -14.74
N ARG A 146 1.87 -10.50 -15.13
CA ARG A 146 2.22 -11.45 -16.18
C ARG A 146 3.28 -12.40 -15.65
N LEU A 147 2.97 -13.69 -15.69
CA LEU A 147 3.95 -14.75 -15.53
C LEU A 147 4.48 -15.13 -16.91
N ASP A 148 5.78 -15.29 -17.02
CA ASP A 148 6.46 -15.63 -18.28
C ASP A 148 6.29 -17.13 -18.60
N PRO A 149 6.18 -17.53 -19.88
CA PRO A 149 6.15 -18.94 -20.29
C PRO A 149 7.31 -19.79 -19.80
N ALA A 150 8.49 -19.19 -19.57
CA ALA A 150 9.66 -19.89 -19.05
C ALA A 150 9.72 -19.94 -17.51
N LEU A 151 8.79 -19.27 -16.81
CA LEU A 151 8.77 -19.24 -15.35
C LEU A 151 8.44 -20.62 -14.80
N VAL A 152 9.23 -21.06 -13.82
CA VAL A 152 8.97 -22.29 -13.05
C VAL A 152 8.80 -21.93 -11.58
N VAL A 153 7.68 -22.32 -10.97
CA VAL A 153 7.40 -22.17 -9.54
C VAL A 153 7.20 -23.55 -8.94
N ALA A 154 8.06 -24.00 -8.04
CA ALA A 154 7.95 -25.35 -7.48
C ALA A 154 6.79 -25.47 -6.47
N GLY A 155 6.50 -24.39 -5.74
CA GLY A 155 5.40 -24.33 -4.76
C GLY A 155 4.11 -23.68 -5.27
N ASP A 156 3.36 -23.09 -4.35
CA ASP A 156 2.06 -22.46 -4.63
C ASP A 156 2.20 -21.06 -5.24
N VAL A 157 1.26 -20.71 -6.13
CA VAL A 157 1.15 -19.35 -6.67
C VAL A 157 -0.12 -18.68 -6.15
N ARG A 158 0.02 -17.45 -5.64
CA ARG A 158 -1.11 -16.59 -5.25
C ARG A 158 -1.01 -15.27 -5.99
N ALA A 159 -1.97 -14.99 -6.88
CA ALA A 159 -2.01 -13.76 -7.64
C ALA A 159 -3.31 -12.98 -7.39
N ALA A 160 -3.20 -11.68 -7.14
CA ALA A 160 -4.34 -10.80 -6.96
C ALA A 160 -4.18 -9.54 -7.82
N GLY A 161 -5.09 -9.30 -8.77
CA GLY A 161 -4.95 -8.13 -9.63
C GLY A 161 -6.13 -7.75 -10.49
N GLY A 162 -5.98 -6.70 -11.30
CA GLY A 162 -6.98 -6.34 -12.32
C GLY A 162 -6.92 -7.33 -13.48
N ASP A 163 -5.75 -7.38 -14.11
CA ASP A 163 -5.41 -8.26 -15.22
C ASP A 163 -4.34 -9.25 -14.79
N VAL A 164 -4.60 -10.56 -14.84
CA VAL A 164 -3.63 -11.60 -14.51
C VAL A 164 -3.45 -12.53 -15.70
N GLY A 165 -2.21 -12.64 -16.18
CA GLY A 165 -1.77 -13.61 -17.18
C GLY A 165 -0.95 -14.71 -16.52
N LEU A 166 -1.40 -15.96 -16.63
CA LEU A 166 -0.67 -17.13 -16.20
C LEU A 166 -0.01 -17.80 -17.41
N ALA A 167 1.27 -18.09 -17.29
CA ALA A 167 2.06 -18.93 -18.19
C ALA A 167 3.15 -19.64 -17.36
N GLY A 168 3.81 -20.63 -17.95
CA GLY A 168 4.87 -21.39 -17.30
C GLY A 168 4.40 -22.61 -16.53
N GLU A 169 5.30 -23.15 -15.70
CA GLU A 169 5.10 -24.38 -14.93
C GLU A 169 4.98 -24.10 -13.43
N ILE A 170 3.94 -24.63 -12.81
CA ILE A 170 3.61 -24.43 -11.41
C ILE A 170 3.40 -25.79 -10.75
N GLY A 171 4.26 -26.14 -9.80
CA GLY A 171 4.25 -27.42 -9.08
C GLY A 171 3.18 -27.51 -7.99
N GLY A 172 2.73 -26.38 -7.44
CA GLY A 172 1.74 -26.32 -6.37
C GLY A 172 0.33 -25.90 -6.82
N ASP A 173 -0.46 -25.45 -5.85
CA ASP A 173 -1.80 -24.90 -6.07
C ASP A 173 -1.72 -23.44 -6.55
N VAL A 174 -2.65 -23.07 -7.44
CA VAL A 174 -2.74 -21.71 -7.97
C VAL A 174 -4.01 -21.05 -7.46
N ARG A 175 -3.88 -19.93 -6.74
CA ARG A 175 -5.02 -19.14 -6.29
C ARG A 175 -4.99 -17.77 -6.93
N VAL A 176 -5.92 -17.50 -7.84
CA VAL A 176 -6.02 -16.20 -8.51
C VAL A 176 -7.29 -15.47 -8.13
N THR A 177 -7.16 -14.19 -7.82
CA THR A 177 -8.27 -13.25 -7.70
C THR A 177 -8.07 -12.15 -8.73
N ALA A 178 -8.88 -12.13 -9.80
CA ALA A 178 -8.70 -11.16 -10.88
C ALA A 178 -10.02 -10.66 -11.48
N GLN A 179 -10.00 -9.47 -12.09
CA GLN A 179 -11.12 -9.03 -12.94
C GLN A 179 -11.08 -9.73 -14.30
N ARG A 180 -9.88 -9.92 -14.84
CA ARG A 180 -9.64 -10.68 -16.07
C ARG A 180 -8.49 -11.64 -15.84
N LEU A 181 -8.76 -12.93 -16.07
CA LEU A 181 -7.75 -13.98 -16.08
C LEU A 181 -7.50 -14.44 -17.52
N TYR A 182 -6.23 -14.48 -17.91
CA TYR A 182 -5.76 -15.10 -19.13
C TYR A 182 -4.83 -16.27 -18.76
N ILE A 183 -5.10 -17.44 -19.32
CA ILE A 183 -4.27 -18.63 -19.16
C ILE A 183 -3.64 -18.91 -20.51
N ALA A 184 -2.31 -18.96 -20.56
CA ALA A 184 -1.58 -19.26 -21.79
C ALA A 184 -1.68 -20.77 -22.11
N PRO A 185 -1.72 -21.17 -23.40
CA PRO A 185 -1.80 -22.58 -23.80
C PRO A 185 -0.68 -23.48 -23.27
N GLU A 186 0.48 -22.93 -22.94
CA GLU A 186 1.65 -23.63 -22.42
C GLU A 186 1.63 -23.79 -20.89
N THR A 187 0.63 -23.22 -20.21
CA THR A 187 0.55 -23.24 -18.74
C THR A 187 0.38 -24.67 -18.23
N ARG A 188 1.23 -25.07 -17.28
CA ARG A 188 1.15 -26.37 -16.58
C ARG A 188 1.01 -26.13 -15.10
N ILE A 189 -0.06 -26.63 -14.52
CA ILE A 189 -0.34 -26.55 -13.08
C ILE A 189 -0.50 -27.99 -12.58
N ALA A 190 0.41 -28.43 -11.72
CA ALA A 190 0.35 -29.76 -11.13
C ALA A 190 -0.69 -29.85 -10.00
N GLY A 191 -0.93 -28.74 -9.28
CA GLY A 191 -1.98 -28.63 -8.28
C GLY A 191 -3.34 -28.19 -8.86
N LYS A 192 -4.16 -27.59 -7.99
CA LYS A 192 -5.51 -27.10 -8.29
C LYS A 192 -5.50 -25.60 -8.59
N LEU A 193 -6.28 -25.18 -9.60
CA LEU A 193 -6.53 -23.77 -9.88
C LEU A 193 -7.80 -23.30 -9.17
N VAL A 194 -7.66 -22.44 -8.16
CA VAL A 194 -8.77 -21.74 -7.49
C VAL A 194 -8.86 -20.32 -8.04
N TYR A 195 -9.88 -20.04 -8.84
CA TYR A 195 -10.06 -18.73 -9.46
C TYR A 195 -11.29 -18.00 -8.89
N ARG A 196 -11.09 -16.75 -8.49
CA ARG A 196 -12.12 -15.82 -8.04
C ARG A 196 -12.18 -14.64 -9.00
N GLY A 197 -13.28 -14.54 -9.75
CA GLY A 197 -13.49 -13.48 -10.73
C GLY A 197 -14.96 -13.28 -11.08
N PRO A 198 -15.26 -12.30 -11.94
CA PRO A 198 -16.62 -12.02 -12.39
C PRO A 198 -17.12 -13.03 -13.44
N ASP A 199 -16.24 -13.49 -14.31
CA ASP A 199 -16.53 -14.39 -15.43
C ASP A 199 -15.77 -15.72 -15.25
N GLU A 200 -16.29 -16.81 -15.83
CA GLU A 200 -15.68 -18.14 -15.80
C GLU A 200 -14.34 -18.16 -16.57
N PRO A 201 -13.29 -18.86 -16.07
CA PRO A 201 -11.99 -18.85 -16.70
C PRO A 201 -11.98 -19.66 -18.00
N ARG A 202 -11.45 -19.09 -19.08
CA ARG A 202 -11.26 -19.80 -20.34
C ARG A 202 -9.93 -20.57 -20.29
N VAL A 203 -10.02 -21.89 -20.22
CA VAL A 203 -8.84 -22.78 -20.25
C VAL A 203 -8.57 -23.20 -21.70
N PRO A 204 -7.42 -22.83 -22.30
CA PRO A 204 -7.05 -23.31 -23.63
C PRO A 204 -6.81 -24.82 -23.61
N PRO A 205 -7.03 -25.54 -24.73
CA PRO A 205 -6.83 -27.00 -24.79
C PRO A 205 -5.38 -27.45 -24.56
N GLY A 206 -4.40 -26.55 -24.71
CA GLY A 206 -3.00 -26.86 -24.40
C GLY A 206 -2.65 -26.79 -22.91
N ALA A 207 -3.44 -26.05 -22.11
CA ALA A 207 -3.12 -25.82 -20.71
C ALA A 207 -3.50 -27.04 -19.88
N VAL A 208 -2.56 -27.54 -19.08
CA VAL A 208 -2.75 -28.74 -18.25
C VAL A 208 -2.90 -28.33 -16.80
N ILE A 209 -4.03 -28.66 -16.19
CA ILE A 209 -4.32 -28.38 -14.78
C ILE A 209 -4.71 -29.69 -14.11
N ALA A 210 -3.75 -30.37 -13.49
CA ALA A 210 -3.93 -31.74 -12.99
C ALA A 210 -4.91 -31.82 -11.81
N GLY A 211 -4.93 -30.81 -10.93
CA GLY A 211 -5.88 -30.72 -9.81
C GLY A 211 -7.25 -30.13 -10.16
N GLY A 212 -7.49 -29.79 -11.43
CA GLY A 212 -8.74 -29.19 -11.91
C GLY A 212 -8.94 -27.71 -11.55
N VAL A 213 -10.10 -27.17 -11.91
CA VAL A 213 -10.45 -25.74 -11.75
C VAL A 213 -11.64 -25.57 -10.81
N ASP A 214 -11.47 -24.80 -9.73
CA ASP A 214 -12.51 -24.37 -8.78
C ASP A 214 -12.78 -22.89 -9.00
N TYR A 215 -13.86 -22.61 -9.73
CA TYR A 215 -14.33 -21.26 -10.00
C TYR A 215 -15.29 -20.81 -8.89
N ARG A 216 -14.96 -19.66 -8.28
CA ARG A 216 -15.80 -19.01 -7.26
C ARG A 216 -16.18 -17.62 -7.73
N PRO A 217 -17.44 -17.39 -8.11
CA PRO A 217 -17.87 -16.09 -8.61
C PRO A 217 -17.76 -15.04 -7.50
N ILE A 218 -17.15 -13.90 -7.82
CA ILE A 218 -17.24 -12.71 -6.97
C ILE A 218 -18.56 -12.02 -7.32
N ILE A 219 -19.60 -12.26 -6.51
CA ILE A 219 -20.84 -11.49 -6.60
C ILE A 219 -20.47 -10.03 -6.33
N GLY A 220 -20.70 -9.18 -7.34
CA GLY A 220 -19.96 -7.94 -7.58
C GLY A 220 -19.73 -7.05 -6.34
N ALA A 221 -18.48 -6.65 -6.14
CA ALA A 221 -18.20 -5.41 -5.42
C ALA A 221 -18.95 -4.26 -6.13
N PRO A 222 -19.66 -3.37 -5.41
CA PRO A 222 -20.40 -2.28 -6.04
C PRO A 222 -19.47 -1.50 -6.97
N GLY A 223 -19.89 -1.30 -8.22
CA GLY A 223 -19.03 -0.74 -9.26
C GLY A 223 -18.42 0.61 -8.85
N LYS A 224 -17.23 0.95 -9.38
CA LYS A 224 -16.52 2.22 -9.06
C LYS A 224 -17.39 3.49 -9.15
N ARG A 225 -18.45 3.49 -9.97
CA ARG A 225 -19.47 4.56 -10.04
C ARG A 225 -20.35 4.66 -8.78
N GLN A 226 -20.71 3.52 -8.20
CA GLN A 226 -21.57 3.40 -7.04
C GLN A 226 -20.83 3.80 -5.75
N ILE A 227 -19.54 3.43 -5.62
CA ILE A 227 -18.68 3.88 -4.51
C ILE A 227 -18.47 5.40 -4.55
N ARG A 228 -18.24 5.96 -5.74
CA ARG A 228 -18.09 7.43 -5.92
C ARG A 228 -19.39 8.19 -5.65
N GLN A 229 -20.55 7.62 -5.97
CA GLN A 229 -21.85 8.19 -5.60
C GLN A 229 -22.11 8.07 -4.09
N ALA A 230 -21.82 6.91 -3.49
CA ALA A 230 -21.97 6.68 -2.05
C ALA A 230 -21.03 7.57 -1.22
N ALA A 231 -19.79 7.78 -1.66
CA ALA A 231 -18.86 8.71 -1.02
C ALA A 231 -19.35 10.16 -1.14
N ARG A 232 -19.91 10.57 -2.29
CA ARG A 232 -20.51 11.90 -2.46
C ARG A 232 -21.73 12.11 -1.58
N THR A 233 -22.63 11.12 -1.48
CA THR A 233 -23.81 11.23 -0.62
C THR A 233 -23.44 11.19 0.86
N ALA A 234 -22.49 10.34 1.25
CA ALA A 234 -21.97 10.32 2.62
C ALA A 234 -21.30 11.64 3.01
N PHE A 235 -20.49 12.22 2.11
CA PHE A 235 -19.87 13.53 2.33
C PHE A 235 -20.92 14.66 2.40
N ALA A 236 -21.96 14.61 1.55
CA ALA A 236 -23.06 15.57 1.60
C ALA A 236 -23.84 15.47 2.92
N VAL A 237 -24.20 14.27 3.37
CA VAL A 237 -24.92 14.06 4.63
C VAL A 237 -24.06 14.50 5.82
N ALA A 238 -22.77 14.13 5.86
CA ALA A 238 -21.85 14.58 6.88
C ALA A 238 -21.74 16.11 6.93
N SER A 239 -21.70 16.77 5.77
CA SER A 239 -21.65 18.24 5.69
C SER A 239 -22.92 18.90 6.25
N VAL A 240 -24.10 18.33 5.99
CA VAL A 240 -25.38 18.83 6.52
C VAL A 240 -25.46 18.63 8.04
N VAL A 241 -25.02 17.48 8.55
CA VAL A 241 -24.98 17.21 10.00
C VAL A 241 -24.01 18.15 10.71
N TRP A 242 -22.83 18.41 10.12
CA TRP A 242 -21.83 19.30 10.69
C TRP A 242 -22.29 20.77 10.71
N ILE A 243 -22.88 21.24 9.60
CA ILE A 243 -23.45 22.60 9.50
C ILE A 243 -24.64 22.75 10.47
N GLY A 244 -25.50 21.73 10.56
CA GLY A 244 -26.60 21.71 11.51
C GLY A 244 -26.14 21.75 12.97
N GLY A 245 -25.07 21.03 13.30
CA GLY A 245 -24.45 21.06 14.63
C GLY A 245 -23.88 22.44 14.99
N LEU A 246 -23.18 23.10 14.07
CA LEU A 246 -22.69 24.47 14.24
C LEU A 246 -23.84 25.48 14.42
N PHE A 247 -24.94 25.30 13.68
CA PHE A 247 -26.11 26.16 13.80
C PHE A 247 -26.79 25.99 15.16
N LEU A 248 -26.98 24.75 15.62
CA LEU A 248 -27.54 24.45 16.94
C LEU A 248 -26.64 24.95 18.07
N LEU A 249 -25.33 24.81 17.94
CA LEU A 249 -24.36 25.36 18.89
C LEU A 249 -24.45 26.88 18.94
N GLY A 250 -24.48 27.55 17.78
CA GLY A 250 -24.66 29.00 17.69
C GLY A 250 -25.96 29.48 18.31
N ALA A 251 -27.06 28.78 18.07
CA ALA A 251 -28.36 29.05 18.67
C ALA A 251 -28.36 28.83 20.19
N ALA A 252 -27.71 27.76 20.67
CA ALA A 252 -27.56 27.49 22.09
C ALA A 252 -26.74 28.58 22.81
N VAL A 253 -25.65 29.05 22.20
CA VAL A 253 -24.86 30.18 22.73
C VAL A 253 -25.67 31.48 22.74
N TYR A 254 -26.43 31.75 21.69
CA TYR A 254 -27.33 32.91 21.62
C TYR A 254 -28.39 32.89 22.74
N LEU A 255 -29.00 31.72 22.99
CA LEU A 255 -30.00 31.52 24.04
C LEU A 255 -29.40 31.52 25.46
N ALA A 256 -28.17 31.05 25.62
CA ALA A 256 -27.49 30.99 26.93
C ALA A 256 -26.98 32.36 27.40
N PHE A 257 -26.62 33.25 26.46
CA PHE A 257 -26.08 34.58 26.78
C PHE A 257 -26.86 35.73 26.10
N PRO A 258 -28.19 35.83 26.27
CA PRO A 258 -29.04 36.78 25.55
C PRO A 258 -28.72 38.25 25.89
N ARG A 259 -28.18 38.50 27.09
CA ARG A 259 -27.77 39.85 27.53
C ARG A 259 -26.53 40.37 26.83
N LEU A 260 -25.60 39.49 26.42
CA LEU A 260 -24.39 39.87 25.67
C LEU A 260 -24.75 40.38 24.27
N PHE A 261 -25.66 39.69 23.57
CA PHE A 261 -26.09 40.06 22.23
C PHE A 261 -27.05 41.27 22.23
N ALA A 262 -27.91 41.40 23.24
CA ALA A 262 -28.79 42.57 23.38
C ALA A 262 -28.02 43.87 23.66
N GLN A 263 -26.95 43.81 24.48
CA GLN A 263 -26.08 44.97 24.73
C GLN A 263 -25.20 45.32 23.52
N ALA A 264 -24.71 44.31 22.79
CA ALA A 264 -23.95 44.52 21.55
C ALA A 264 -24.78 45.24 20.46
N GLY A 265 -26.07 44.91 20.31
CA GLY A 265 -26.98 45.60 19.39
C GLY A 265 -27.21 47.07 19.72
N GLY A 266 -27.18 47.44 21.00
CA GLY A 266 -27.26 48.83 21.46
C GLY A 266 -25.99 49.63 21.18
N LEU A 267 -24.81 49.03 21.38
CA LEU A 267 -23.51 49.66 21.08
C LEU A 267 -23.27 49.87 19.58
N ILE A 268 -23.75 48.95 18.72
CA ILE A 268 -23.62 49.07 17.27
C ILE A 268 -24.40 50.28 16.74
N LYS A 269 -25.59 50.57 17.30
CA LYS A 269 -26.36 51.77 16.93
C LYS A 269 -25.79 53.07 17.50
N ALA A 270 -25.19 53.03 18.70
CA ALA A 270 -24.68 54.22 19.37
C ALA A 270 -23.27 54.63 18.91
N ARG A 271 -22.38 53.67 18.61
CA ARG A 271 -20.99 53.92 18.19
C ARG A 271 -20.51 52.84 17.19
N PRO A 272 -20.91 52.94 15.91
CA PRO A 272 -20.60 51.93 14.89
C PRO A 272 -19.10 51.73 14.66
N TRP A 273 -18.32 52.82 14.66
CA TRP A 273 -16.87 52.76 14.43
C TRP A 273 -16.09 52.10 15.56
N ALA A 274 -16.51 52.28 16.82
CA ALA A 274 -15.88 51.62 17.97
C ALA A 274 -16.19 50.11 17.98
N SER A 275 -17.40 49.73 17.57
CA SER A 275 -17.81 48.31 17.47
C SER A 275 -17.07 47.59 16.34
N LEU A 276 -16.81 48.29 15.22
CA LEU A 276 -16.02 47.76 14.11
C LEU A 276 -14.54 47.58 14.51
N GLY A 277 -13.97 48.55 15.23
CA GLY A 277 -12.60 48.44 15.78
C GLY A 277 -12.45 47.32 16.80
N LEU A 278 -13.44 47.11 17.66
CA LEU A 278 -13.41 46.04 18.67
C LEU A 278 -13.57 44.65 18.03
N GLY A 279 -14.40 44.53 16.99
CA GLY A 279 -14.49 43.31 16.16
C GLY A 279 -13.18 43.00 15.44
N PHE A 280 -12.50 44.01 14.87
CA PHE A 280 -11.19 43.85 14.23
C PHE A 280 -10.09 43.48 15.23
N ALA A 281 -10.12 44.06 16.44
CA ALA A 281 -9.22 43.70 17.52
C ALA A 281 -9.41 42.23 17.93
N PHE A 282 -10.65 41.76 18.09
CA PHE A 282 -10.91 40.33 18.35
C PHE A 282 -10.47 39.43 17.20
N LEU A 283 -10.73 39.83 15.95
CA LEU A 283 -10.32 39.07 14.77
C LEU A 283 -8.79 38.92 14.68
N SER A 284 -8.04 39.89 15.21
CA SER A 284 -6.57 39.84 15.22
C SER A 284 -6.01 39.13 16.46
N VAL A 285 -6.59 39.39 17.64
CA VAL A 285 -6.09 38.90 18.93
C VAL A 285 -6.47 37.43 19.15
N VAL A 286 -7.65 36.98 18.75
CA VAL A 286 -8.11 35.60 18.99
C VAL A 286 -7.25 34.57 18.23
N PRO A 287 -6.94 34.73 16.92
CA PRO A 287 -6.04 33.80 16.24
C PRO A 287 -4.63 33.79 16.83
N ALA A 288 -4.10 34.95 17.21
CA ALA A 288 -2.80 35.05 17.87
C ALA A 288 -2.79 34.36 19.24
N ALA A 289 -3.84 34.53 20.04
CA ALA A 289 -4.01 33.86 21.32
C ALA A 289 -4.17 32.33 21.15
N ILE A 290 -4.93 31.88 20.13
CA ILE A 290 -5.04 30.46 19.78
C ILE A 290 -3.67 29.90 19.37
N PHE A 291 -2.88 30.64 18.59
CA PHE A 291 -1.54 30.22 18.19
C PHE A 291 -0.61 30.08 19.40
N VAL A 292 -0.62 31.05 20.32
CA VAL A 292 0.14 30.98 21.59
C VAL A 292 -0.32 29.81 22.45
N LEU A 293 -1.63 29.55 22.53
CA LEU A 293 -2.20 28.37 23.20
C LEU A 293 -1.76 27.06 22.52
N PHE A 294 -1.69 27.03 21.19
CA PHE A 294 -1.20 25.88 20.45
C PHE A 294 0.28 25.60 20.73
N VAL A 295 1.11 26.65 20.72
CA VAL A 295 2.55 26.54 21.05
C VAL A 295 2.75 26.10 22.49
N THR A 296 1.93 26.59 23.42
CA THR A 296 2.00 26.15 24.82
C THR A 296 1.51 24.72 24.99
N VAL A 297 0.38 24.30 24.40
CA VAL A 297 -0.11 22.92 24.50
C VAL A 297 0.86 21.93 23.84
N ILE A 298 1.37 22.25 22.65
CA ILE A 298 2.36 21.41 21.96
C ILE A 298 3.71 21.45 22.67
N GLY A 299 4.13 22.58 23.26
CA GLY A 299 5.38 22.71 24.02
C GLY A 299 5.33 22.09 25.42
N THR A 300 4.14 21.96 26.02
CA THR A 300 3.96 21.33 27.33
C THR A 300 4.23 19.82 27.27
N VAL A 301 3.91 19.16 26.16
CA VAL A 301 4.14 17.72 25.95
C VAL A 301 5.63 17.32 25.98
N PRO A 302 6.55 17.95 25.21
CA PRO A 302 7.98 17.66 25.29
C PRO A 302 8.61 18.16 26.60
N ALA A 303 8.12 19.24 27.20
CA ALA A 303 8.58 19.71 28.50
C ALA A 303 8.31 18.66 29.61
N LEU A 304 7.14 18.02 29.59
CA LEU A 304 6.82 16.88 30.47
C LEU A 304 7.67 15.63 30.15
N ALA A 305 7.99 15.40 28.87
CA ALA A 305 8.82 14.27 28.44
C ALA A 305 10.30 14.40 28.83
N LEU A 306 10.79 15.61 29.10
CA LEU A 306 12.18 15.88 29.52
C LEU A 306 12.41 15.80 31.05
N ILE A 307 11.35 15.80 31.86
CA ILE A 307 11.45 15.67 33.33
C ILE A 307 12.14 14.38 33.80
N PRO A 308 11.96 13.19 33.20
CA PRO A 308 12.66 11.97 33.61
C PRO A 308 14.12 11.89 33.12
N LEU A 309 14.60 12.87 32.35
CA LEU A 309 15.99 12.95 31.87
C LEU A 309 16.91 13.77 32.80
N TYR A 310 16.39 14.18 33.97
CA TYR A 310 17.10 14.85 35.06
C TYR A 310 16.86 14.09 36.36
#